data_AF-A0A927QPU8-F1
#
_entry.id   AF-A0A927QPU8-F1
#
_cell.length_a   1.000
_cell.length_b   1.000
_cell.length_c   1.000
_cell.angle_alpha   90.00
_cell.angle_beta   90.00
_cell.angle_gamma   90.00
#
_symmetry.space_group_name_H-M   'P 1'
#
loop_
_entity.id
_entity.type
_entity.pdbx_description
1 polymer ?
#
loop_
_entity_poly.entity_id
_entity_poly.type
_entity_poly.pdbx_seq_one_letter_code
_entity_poly.pdbx_strand_id
1 'polypeptide(L)' 'MQKKQNEIITKKEGYKAMLYVLKTYWENSGSNDLTDILSGGEYWIGTEKPADSAFWKYWIEAIEKVKKDGPMFKIITRN' A
#
# COMPACT_ATOMS: atom_id res chain seq x y z
N MET A 1 14.83 -7.38 25.87
CA MET A 1 13.58 -7.10 25.12
C MET A 1 13.84 -5.92 24.20
N GLN A 2 13.89 -6.13 22.89
CA GLN A 2 13.99 -5.00 21.95
C GLN A 2 12.66 -4.23 22.00
N LYS A 3 12.72 -2.95 22.35
CA LYS A 3 11.60 -2.03 22.10
C LYS A 3 11.36 -2.08 20.59
N LYS A 4 10.21 -2.60 20.15
CA LYS A 4 9.72 -2.35 18.79
C LYS A 4 9.59 -0.84 18.67
N GLN A 5 10.57 -0.22 18.03
CA GLN A 5 10.47 1.17 17.65
C GLN A 5 9.46 1.16 16.51
N ASN A 6 8.27 1.71 16.74
CA ASN A 6 7.32 1.91 15.66
C ASN A 6 7.98 2.92 14.72
N GLU A 7 8.55 2.43 13.63
CA GLU A 7 9.07 3.30 12.58
C GLU A 7 7.87 4.03 11.96
N ILE A 8 7.84 5.35 12.19
CA ILE A 8 6.83 6.23 11.59
C ILE A 8 7.34 6.54 10.18
N ILE A 9 6.70 5.95 9.18
CA ILE A 9 6.95 6.26 7.78
C ILE A 9 5.99 7.34 7.28
N THR A 10 6.41 8.11 6.29
CA THR A 10 5.56 9.08 5.60
C THR A 10 4.48 8.39 4.76
N LYS A 11 3.41 9.13 4.42
CA LYS A 11 2.37 8.61 3.50
C LYS A 11 2.98 8.17 2.16
N LYS A 12 4.00 8.87 1.66
CA LYS A 12 4.67 8.56 0.40
C LYS A 12 5.51 7.29 0.49
N GLU A 13 6.25 7.11 1.58
CA GLU A 13 7.00 5.88 1.82
C GLU A 13 6.08 4.67 1.96
N GLY A 14 4.96 4.82 2.69
CA GLY A 14 3.96 3.77 2.79
C GLY A 14 3.35 3.39 1.43
N TYR A 15 3.07 4.38 0.57
CA TYR A 15 2.57 4.11 -0.78
C TYR A 15 3.60 3.35 -1.64
N LYS A 16 4.87 3.77 -1.61
CA LYS A 16 5.96 3.07 -2.30
C LYS A 16 6.15 1.64 -1.78
N ALA A 17 6.10 1.45 -0.46
CA ALA A 17 6.20 0.12 0.14
C ALA A 17 5.04 -0.78 -0.31
N MET A 18 3.82 -0.26 -0.40
CA MET A 18 2.66 -0.99 -0.92
C MET A 18 2.89 -1.42 -2.38
N LEU A 19 3.38 -0.54 -3.25
CA LEU A 19 3.68 -0.90 -4.64
C LEU A 19 4.74 -2.00 -4.74
N TYR A 20 5.80 -1.94 -3.91
CA TYR A 20 6.81 -3.00 -3.85
C TYR A 20 6.22 -4.35 -3.48
N VAL A 21 5.28 -4.40 -2.54
CA VAL A 21 4.59 -5.63 -2.16
C VAL A 21 3.79 -6.21 -3.33
N LEU A 22 2.99 -5.38 -4.01
CA LEU A 22 2.18 -5.82 -5.15
C LEU A 22 3.06 -6.35 -6.29
N LYS A 23 4.14 -5.63 -6.61
CA LYS A 23 5.10 -6.05 -7.63
C LYS A 23 5.77 -7.37 -7.26
N THR A 24 6.23 -7.50 -6.02
CA THR A 24 6.87 -8.73 -5.51
C THR A 24 5.91 -9.92 -5.57
N TYR A 25 4.62 -9.71 -5.24
CA TYR A 25 3.62 -10.77 -5.36
C TYR A 25 3.38 -11.18 -6.81
N TRP A 26 3.22 -10.21 -7.71
CA TRP A 26 3.06 -10.45 -9.15
C TRP A 26 4.23 -11.26 -9.71
N GLU A 27 5.47 -10.84 -9.43
CA GLU A 27 6.70 -11.52 -9.89
C GLU A 27 6.80 -12.96 -9.38
N ASN A 28 6.39 -13.22 -8.13
CA ASN A 28 6.49 -14.56 -7.53
C ASN A 28 5.33 -15.50 -7.89
N SER A 29 4.14 -14.96 -8.15
CA SER A 29 2.95 -15.77 -8.43
C SER A 29 2.71 -15.98 -9.92
N GLY A 30 3.19 -15.06 -10.78
CA GLY A 30 2.80 -15.02 -12.19
C GLY A 30 1.31 -14.72 -12.40
N SER A 31 0.56 -14.35 -11.37
CA SER A 31 -0.87 -14.04 -11.47
C SER A 31 -1.06 -12.70 -12.17
N ASN A 32 -1.89 -12.65 -13.21
CA ASN A 32 -2.23 -11.41 -13.88
C ASN A 32 -3.33 -10.60 -13.15
N ASP A 33 -3.83 -11.08 -12.00
CA ASP A 33 -4.93 -10.43 -11.28
C ASP A 33 -4.57 -9.03 -10.74
N LEU A 34 -3.27 -8.69 -10.69
CA LEU A 34 -2.77 -7.43 -10.16
C LEU A 34 -2.27 -6.46 -11.24
N THR A 35 -2.30 -6.81 -12.53
CA THR A 35 -1.68 -5.99 -13.59
C THR A 35 -2.35 -4.63 -13.76
N ASP A 36 -3.68 -4.57 -13.60
CA ASP A 36 -4.43 -3.31 -13.70
C ASP A 36 -4.13 -2.36 -12.53
N ILE A 37 -3.90 -2.92 -11.34
CA ILE A 37 -3.54 -2.15 -10.13
C ILE A 37 -2.12 -1.60 -10.26
N LEU A 38 -1.18 -2.42 -10.75
CA LEU A 38 0.21 -2.00 -10.95
C LEU A 38 0.32 -0.93 -12.04
N SER A 39 -0.33 -1.12 -13.19
CA SER A 39 -0.26 -0.17 -14.31
C SER A 39 -0.84 1.21 -14.01
N GLY A 40 -1.90 1.31 -13.19
CA GLY A 40 -2.46 2.59 -12.74
C GLY A 40 -1.75 3.19 -11.51
N GLY A 41 -1.27 2.34 -10.60
CA GLY A 41 -0.70 2.75 -9.32
C GLY A 41 0.79 3.13 -9.34
N GLU A 42 1.55 2.66 -10.33
CA GLU A 42 2.97 2.97 -10.48
C GLU A 42 3.22 4.45 -10.81
N TYR A 43 4.44 4.92 -10.54
CA TYR A 43 4.86 6.27 -10.90
C TYR A 43 5.40 6.29 -12.33
N TRP A 44 4.98 7.26 -13.14
CA TRP A 44 5.71 7.54 -14.39
C TRP A 44 7.14 7.96 -14.07
N ILE A 45 8.09 7.46 -14.87
CA ILE A 45 9.52 7.80 -14.75
C ILE A 45 9.68 9.33 -14.73
N GLY A 46 10.39 9.84 -13.74
CA GLY A 46 10.66 11.28 -13.59
C GLY A 46 9.53 12.10 -12.95
N THR A 47 8.46 11.44 -12.47
CA THR A 47 7.36 12.12 -11.78
C THR A 47 7.24 11.71 -10.31
N GLU A 48 6.71 12.61 -9.49
CA GLU A 48 6.34 12.33 -8.11
C GLU A 48 4.85 11.94 -7.95
N LYS A 49 4.16 11.65 -9.05
CA LYS A 49 2.71 11.36 -9.07
C LYS A 49 2.45 9.99 -9.69
N PRO A 50 1.51 9.20 -9.15
CA PRO A 50 1.10 7.95 -9.79
C PRO A 50 0.58 8.20 -11.21
N ALA A 51 0.63 7.16 -12.04
CA ALA A 51 0.19 7.21 -13.42
C ALA A 51 -1.29 7.59 -13.54
N ASP A 52 -2.10 7.02 -12.65
CA ASP A 52 -3.44 7.50 -12.35
C ASP A 52 -3.48 8.24 -11.00
N SER A 53 -3.74 9.55 -11.06
CA SER A 53 -3.86 10.41 -9.89
C SER A 53 -4.91 9.95 -8.86
N ALA A 54 -5.91 9.15 -9.28
CA ALA A 54 -6.93 8.60 -8.41
C ALA A 54 -6.35 7.66 -7.34
N PHE A 55 -5.28 6.92 -7.67
CA PHE A 55 -4.64 5.99 -6.72
C PHE A 55 -4.05 6.70 -5.51
N TRP A 56 -3.46 7.89 -5.70
CA TRP A 56 -2.98 8.68 -4.57
C TRP A 56 -4.15 9.09 -3.67
N LYS A 57 -5.28 9.50 -4.25
CA LYS A 57 -6.48 9.83 -3.47
C LYS A 57 -6.99 8.63 -2.68
N TYR A 58 -7.11 7.46 -3.31
CA TYR A 58 -7.52 6.22 -2.63
C TYR A 58 -6.59 5.86 -1.46
N TRP A 59 -5.29 6.03 -1.64
CA TRP A 59 -4.30 5.81 -0.59
C TRP A 59 -4.49 6.75 0.61
N ILE A 60 -4.68 8.06 0.35
CA ILE A 60 -4.91 9.04 1.41
C ILE A 60 -6.20 8.72 2.18
N GLU A 61 -7.29 8.43 1.46
CA GLU A 61 -8.59 8.07 2.05
C GLU A 61 -8.50 6.79 2.88
N ALA A 62 -7.76 5.77 2.41
CA ALA A 62 -7.55 4.54 3.15
C ALA A 62 -6.78 4.76 4.46
N ILE A 63 -5.74 5.59 4.46
CA ILE A 63 -5.01 5.97 5.68
C ILE A 63 -5.95 6.66 6.68
N GLU A 64 -6.76 7.61 6.20
CA GLU A 64 -7.70 8.34 7.07
C GLU A 64 -8.77 7.42 7.63
N LYS A 65 -9.26 6.49 6.82
CA LYS A 65 -10.21 5.47 7.25
C LYS A 65 -9.63 4.56 8.33
N VAL A 66 -8.41 4.06 8.17
CA VAL A 66 -7.75 3.23 9.20
C VAL A 66 -7.53 4.00 10.49
N LYS A 67 -7.17 5.28 10.42
CA LYS A 67 -6.99 6.13 11.60
C LYS A 67 -8.30 6.37 12.36
N LYS A 68 -9.41 6.50 11.62
CA LYS A 68 -10.73 6.79 12.18
C LYS A 68 -11.45 5.53 12.68
N ASP A 69 -11.49 4.50 11.84
CA ASP A 69 -12.34 3.31 12.03
C ASP A 69 -11.55 2.13 12.60
N GLY A 70 -10.20 2.20 12.63
CA GLY A 70 -9.34 1.08 12.98
C GLY A 70 -9.01 0.16 11.79
N PRO A 71 -8.33 -0.98 12.02
CA PRO A 71 -7.96 -1.91 10.96
C PRO A 71 -9.19 -2.53 10.29
N MET A 72 -9.11 -2.76 8.97
CA MET A 72 -10.20 -3.38 8.19
C MET A 72 -10.54 -4.81 8.65
N PHE A 73 -9.54 -5.55 9.16
CA PHE A 73 -9.71 -6.94 9.53
C PHE A 73 -10.03 -7.09 11.02
N LYS A 74 -10.98 -7.97 11.33
CA LYS A 74 -11.22 -8.41 12.71
C LYS A 74 -10.04 -9.26 13.15
N ILE A 75 -9.49 -8.97 14.33
CA ILE A 75 -8.51 -9.85 14.98
C ILE A 75 -9.25 -11.15 15.29
N ILE A 76 -8.88 -12.24 14.62
CA ILE A 76 -9.35 -13.59 14.99
C ILE A 76 -8.42 -14.06 16.10
N THR A 77 -8.82 -13.92 17.36
CA THR A 77 -8.18 -14.62 18.47
C THR A 77 -8.57 -16.09 18.38
N ARG A 78 -7.60 -16.96 18.08
CA ARG A 78 -7.75 -18.40 18.31
C ARG A 78 -7.71 -18.61 19.81
N ASN A 79 -8.85 -18.97 20.41
CA ASN A 79 -8.91 -19.55 21.74
C ASN A 79 -8.36 -20.97 21.71
#